data_AF-A0A496PTA6-F1
#
_entry.id   AF-A0A496PTA6-F1
#
_cell.length_a   1.000
_cell.length_b   1.000
_cell.length_c   1.000
_cell.angle_alpha   90.00
_cell.angle_beta   90.00
_cell.angle_gamma   90.00
#
_symmetry.space_group_name_H-M   'P 1'
#
loop_
_entity.id
_entity.type
_entity.pdbx_description
1 polymer ?
#
loop_
_entity_poly.entity_id
_entity_poly.type
_entity_poly.pdbx_seq_one_letter_code
_entity_poly.pdbx_strand_id
1 'polypeptide(L)'
;MAAFPFCQSNLEIPRTYLFPKGYPATPNTLGEHIRKRRMDLGLTQAQVARLIGVTLMTVYGWERGRFTPATRHLPGVLRFLGEDPRAQVQGFAARLRAAREGLGLSQKGLGMRLGVHPSTVWHWEHGRTQPSIQFWPLILDLIGSDLAEPRATTGDRLLALRRARGVTQAELATELGLTQQGISEWERGLRQPPGRFEKWLQNQGIGRRA
;
A
#
# COMPACT_ATOMS: atom_id res chain seq x y z
N MET A 1 56.01 -13.56 24.83
CA MET A 1 54.65 -13.06 25.18
C MET A 1 54.66 -11.55 25.05
N ALA A 2 54.24 -11.02 23.90
CA ALA A 2 54.19 -9.58 23.67
C ALA A 2 52.80 -9.07 24.07
N ALA A 3 52.74 -8.26 25.13
CA ALA A 3 51.53 -7.56 25.54
C ALA A 3 51.26 -6.44 24.52
N PHE A 4 50.13 -6.54 23.81
CA PHE A 4 49.65 -5.45 22.97
C PHE A 4 49.26 -4.28 23.86
N PRO A 5 49.70 -3.04 23.56
CA PRO A 5 49.25 -1.88 24.29
C PRO A 5 47.79 -1.64 23.90
N PHE A 6 46.87 -1.89 24.84
CA PHE A 6 45.50 -1.44 24.68
C PHE A 6 45.52 0.08 24.59
N CYS A 7 45.19 0.58 23.40
CA CYS A 7 44.97 1.99 23.13
C CYS A 7 43.80 2.46 24.02
N GLN A 8 44.10 3.26 25.05
CA GLN A 8 43.11 4.10 25.72
C GLN A 8 42.74 5.25 24.78
N SER A 9 42.16 4.94 23.63
CA SER A 9 41.51 5.96 22.82
C SER A 9 40.18 6.26 23.49
N ASN A 10 40.13 7.37 24.25
CA ASN A 10 38.90 8.11 24.44
C ASN A 10 38.28 8.29 23.05
N LEU A 11 37.20 7.56 22.77
CA LEU A 11 36.37 7.80 21.59
C LEU A 11 35.71 9.16 21.81
N GLU A 12 36.41 10.23 21.44
CA GLU A 12 35.81 11.53 21.22
C GLU A 12 34.87 11.38 20.02
N ILE A 13 33.60 11.10 20.31
CA ILE A 13 32.55 11.16 19.30
C ILE A 13 32.53 12.61 18.81
N PRO A 14 32.85 12.89 17.53
CA PRO A 14 32.84 14.25 17.05
C PRO A 14 31.43 14.83 17.22
N ARG A 15 31.33 16.08 17.70
CA ARG A 15 30.07 16.83 17.95
C ARG A 15 29.12 16.89 16.74
N THR A 16 29.53 16.39 15.58
CA THR A 16 28.79 16.31 14.32
C THR A 16 27.67 15.26 14.29
N TYR A 17 27.50 14.45 15.34
CA TYR A 17 26.39 13.47 15.44
C TYR A 17 25.23 13.90 16.36
N LEU A 18 25.11 15.18 16.70
CA LEU A 18 23.94 15.69 17.42
C LEU A 18 22.92 16.22 16.43
N PHE A 19 21.74 15.60 16.39
CA PHE A 19 20.64 16.09 15.58
C PHE A 19 20.29 17.55 15.92
N PRO A 20 19.90 18.38 14.94
CA PRO A 20 19.46 19.74 15.20
C PRO A 20 18.35 19.80 16.26
N LYS A 21 18.28 20.89 17.02
CA LYS A 21 17.27 21.06 18.07
C LYS A 21 15.86 20.83 17.52
N GLY A 22 15.13 19.88 18.13
CA GLY A 22 13.78 19.53 17.72
C GLY A 22 13.69 18.71 16.43
N TYR A 23 14.75 18.00 16.06
CA TYR A 23 14.72 16.98 15.03
C TYR A 23 13.96 15.73 15.50
N PRO A 24 12.93 15.28 14.77
CA PRO A 24 12.20 14.07 15.13
C PRO A 24 12.98 12.83 14.67
N ALA A 25 13.81 12.26 15.56
CA ALA A 25 14.58 11.06 15.28
C ALA A 25 13.70 9.84 14.96
N THR A 26 12.57 9.71 15.66
CA THR A 26 11.56 8.66 15.48
C THR A 26 10.20 9.30 15.16
N PRO A 27 9.93 9.68 13.90
CA PRO A 27 8.66 10.29 13.54
C PRO A 27 7.51 9.27 13.63
N ASN A 28 6.40 9.67 14.26
CA ASN A 28 5.18 8.86 14.40
C ASN A 28 4.01 9.44 13.61
N THR A 29 4.00 10.77 13.43
CA THR A 29 2.95 11.47 12.67
C THR A 29 3.44 11.86 11.29
N LEU A 30 2.52 12.00 10.33
CA LEU A 30 2.86 12.47 8.99
C LEU A 30 3.55 13.85 9.02
N GLY A 31 3.17 14.72 9.96
CA GLY A 31 3.82 16.01 10.19
C GLY A 31 5.27 15.88 10.66
N GLU A 32 5.57 14.92 11.53
CA GLU A 32 6.94 14.61 11.96
C GLU A 32 7.77 14.00 10.83
N HIS A 33 7.18 13.14 9.98
CA HIS A 33 7.87 12.65 8.78
C HIS A 33 8.22 13.79 7.81
N ILE A 34 7.30 14.72 7.58
CA ILE A 34 7.56 15.94 6.78
C ILE A 34 8.70 16.74 7.39
N ARG A 35 8.64 16.99 8.71
CA ARG A 35 9.67 17.74 9.43
C ARG A 35 11.04 17.05 9.38
N LYS A 36 11.08 15.74 9.57
CA LYS A 36 12.30 14.93 9.49
C LYS A 36 12.93 15.08 8.12
N ARG A 37 12.17 14.76 7.07
CA ARG A 37 12.64 14.82 5.68
C ARG A 37 13.10 16.22 5.29
N ARG A 38 12.37 17.25 5.73
CA ARG A 38 12.76 18.64 5.53
C ARG A 38 14.13 18.94 6.14
N MET A 39 14.36 18.52 7.39
CA MET A 39 15.63 18.73 8.09
C MET A 39 16.76 17.90 7.47
N ASP A 40 16.49 16.65 7.07
CA ASP A 40 17.44 15.79 6.36
C ASP A 40 17.95 16.46 5.06
N LEU A 41 17.07 17.20 4.38
CA LEU A 41 17.38 17.91 3.13
C LEU A 41 17.86 19.36 3.34
N GLY A 42 17.98 19.83 4.59
CA GLY A 42 18.38 21.21 4.88
C GLY A 42 17.40 22.28 4.40
N LEU A 43 16.12 21.93 4.21
CA LEU A 43 15.11 22.83 3.63
C LEU A 43 14.40 23.69 4.70
N THR A 44 14.01 24.90 4.30
CA THR A 44 13.10 25.76 5.06
C THR A 44 11.65 25.30 4.90
N GLN A 45 10.79 25.63 5.87
CA GLN A 45 9.35 25.35 5.76
C GLN A 45 8.72 26.03 4.54
N ALA A 46 9.21 27.22 4.15
CA ALA A 46 8.75 27.93 2.96
C ALA A 46 9.14 27.23 1.65
N GLN A 47 10.32 26.61 1.58
CA GLN A 47 10.71 25.77 0.44
C GLN A 47 9.81 24.53 0.34
N VAL A 48 9.57 23.83 1.45
CA VAL A 48 8.67 22.65 1.46
C VAL A 48 7.25 23.04 1.06
N ALA A 49 6.74 24.17 1.55
CA ALA A 49 5.44 24.69 1.17
C ALA A 49 5.32 24.91 -0.34
N ARG A 50 6.35 25.50 -0.98
CA ARG A 50 6.41 25.66 -2.43
C ARG A 50 6.48 24.33 -3.19
N LEU A 51 7.26 23.36 -2.70
CA LEU A 51 7.36 22.04 -3.32
C LEU A 51 6.04 21.26 -3.29
N ILE A 52 5.27 21.38 -2.20
CA ILE A 52 3.99 20.70 -2.03
C ILE A 52 2.83 21.50 -2.67
N GLY A 53 2.98 22.81 -2.87
CA GLY A 53 1.92 23.69 -3.37
C GLY A 53 0.95 24.14 -2.27
N VAL A 54 1.44 24.45 -1.07
CA VAL A 54 0.65 24.93 0.08
C VAL A 54 1.28 26.18 0.70
N THR A 55 0.62 26.76 1.70
CA THR A 55 1.17 27.93 2.42
C THR A 55 2.20 27.51 3.47
N LEU A 56 3.07 28.44 3.86
CA LEU A 56 4.00 28.28 4.99
C LEU A 56 3.26 27.87 6.28
N MET A 57 2.13 28.52 6.56
CA MET A 57 1.32 28.24 7.77
C MET A 57 0.74 26.83 7.77
N THR A 58 0.43 26.28 6.60
CA THR A 58 0.01 24.89 6.45
C THR A 58 1.11 23.93 6.89
N VAL A 59 2.33 24.10 6.38
CA VAL A 59 3.49 23.25 6.76
C VAL A 59 3.82 23.44 8.24
N TYR A 60 3.85 24.68 8.73
CA TYR A 60 4.07 24.98 10.15
C TYR A 60 3.07 24.25 11.06
N GLY A 61 1.77 24.27 10.69
CA GLY A 61 0.73 23.57 11.45
C GLY A 61 0.90 22.06 11.44
N TRP A 62 1.24 21.47 10.28
CA TRP A 62 1.52 20.03 10.16
C TRP A 62 2.71 19.60 11.04
N GLU A 63 3.84 20.31 10.96
CA GLU A 63 5.05 19.96 11.72
C GLU A 63 4.94 20.17 13.24
N ARG A 64 3.92 20.92 13.67
CA ARG A 64 3.58 21.14 15.09
C ARG A 64 2.45 20.23 15.56
N GLY A 65 1.93 19.35 14.70
CA GLY A 65 0.82 18.46 15.02
C GLY A 65 -0.52 19.16 15.26
N ARG A 66 -0.69 20.42 14.81
CA ARG A 66 -1.95 21.16 14.97
C ARG A 66 -3.08 20.57 14.13
N PHE A 67 -2.74 20.05 12.95
CA PHE A 67 -3.65 19.36 12.04
C PHE A 67 -2.83 18.48 11.10
N THR A 68 -3.48 17.51 10.45
CA THR A 68 -2.85 16.62 9.48
C THR A 68 -3.12 17.07 8.04
N PRO A 69 -2.29 16.68 7.06
CA PRO A 69 -2.57 16.96 5.66
C PRO A 69 -3.92 16.38 5.22
N ALA A 70 -4.78 17.23 4.67
CA ALA A 70 -6.02 16.77 4.04
C ALA A 70 -5.72 15.92 2.81
N THR A 71 -6.64 15.03 2.43
CA THR A 71 -6.43 14.04 1.36
C THR A 71 -5.95 14.65 0.05
N ARG A 72 -6.48 15.81 -0.35
CA ARG A 72 -6.05 16.54 -1.57
C ARG A 72 -4.57 16.95 -1.58
N HIS A 73 -3.95 17.09 -0.42
CA HIS A 73 -2.54 17.47 -0.28
C HIS A 73 -1.61 16.25 -0.18
N LEU A 74 -2.16 15.05 0.08
CA LEU A 74 -1.36 13.83 0.22
C LEU A 74 -0.51 13.51 -1.02
N PRO A 75 -0.96 13.68 -2.28
CA PRO A 75 -0.10 13.42 -3.43
C PRO A 75 1.17 14.28 -3.44
N GLY A 76 1.07 15.56 -3.06
CA GLY A 76 2.22 16.45 -2.95
C GLY A 76 3.13 16.09 -1.77
N VAL A 77 2.54 15.76 -0.62
CA VAL A 77 3.27 15.31 0.58
C VAL A 77 4.03 14.01 0.30
N LEU A 78 3.38 13.01 -0.29
CA LEU A 78 3.99 11.71 -0.58
C LEU A 78 5.12 11.83 -1.61
N ARG A 79 4.94 12.67 -2.63
CA ARG A 79 6.02 13.00 -3.58
C ARG A 79 7.22 13.65 -2.90
N PHE A 80 6.98 14.53 -1.93
CA PHE A 80 8.04 15.16 -1.14
C PHE A 80 8.77 14.15 -0.22
N LEU A 81 8.03 13.23 0.40
CA LEU A 81 8.59 12.20 1.27
C LEU A 81 9.33 11.11 0.49
N GLY A 82 8.89 10.79 -0.73
CA GLY A 82 9.43 9.71 -1.56
C GLY A 82 8.82 8.34 -1.25
N GLU A 83 8.30 8.14 -0.04
CA GLU A 83 7.58 6.95 0.40
C GLU A 83 6.38 7.35 1.27
N ASP A 84 5.34 6.51 1.34
CA ASP A 84 4.26 6.68 2.31
C ASP A 84 4.63 5.99 3.63
N PRO A 85 4.93 6.74 4.71
CA PRO A 85 5.29 6.14 5.99
C PRO A 85 4.16 5.30 6.60
N ARG A 86 2.93 5.42 6.09
CA ARG A 86 1.75 4.68 6.55
C ARG A 86 1.52 3.39 5.76
N ALA A 87 2.23 3.18 4.64
CA ALA A 87 2.06 2.02 3.78
C ALA A 87 2.61 0.71 4.35
N GLN A 88 3.14 0.71 5.57
CA GLN A 88 3.64 -0.49 6.26
C GLN A 88 2.52 -1.46 6.66
N VAL A 89 1.24 -1.06 6.56
CA VAL A 89 0.10 -1.92 6.88
C VAL A 89 -0.21 -2.83 5.69
N GLN A 90 -0.14 -4.14 5.94
CA GLN A 90 -0.43 -5.19 4.96
C GLN A 90 -1.95 -5.35 4.74
N GLY A 91 -2.33 -5.95 3.61
CA GLY A 91 -3.71 -6.28 3.30
C GLY A 91 -4.43 -5.29 2.37
N PHE A 92 -5.46 -5.82 1.70
CA PHE A 92 -6.29 -5.11 0.72
C PHE A 92 -6.77 -3.73 1.18
N ALA A 93 -7.33 -3.62 2.39
CA ALA A 93 -7.94 -2.40 2.91
C ALA A 93 -6.93 -1.25 3.03
N ALA A 94 -5.72 -1.55 3.53
CA ALA A 94 -4.65 -0.58 3.66
C ALA A 94 -4.12 -0.14 2.29
N ARG A 95 -3.95 -1.09 1.36
CA ARG A 95 -3.50 -0.81 -0.01
C ARG A 95 -4.50 0.04 -0.79
N LEU A 96 -5.79 -0.24 -0.64
CA LEU A 96 -6.86 0.57 -1.24
C LEU A 96 -6.81 2.01 -0.72
N ARG A 97 -6.69 2.18 0.60
CA ARG A 97 -6.57 3.50 1.24
C ARG A 97 -5.33 4.25 0.75
N ALA A 98 -4.18 3.60 0.74
CA ALA A 98 -2.91 4.19 0.32
C ALA A 98 -2.96 4.64 -1.14
N ALA A 99 -3.44 3.78 -2.05
CA ALA A 99 -3.61 4.14 -3.45
C ALA A 99 -4.60 5.29 -3.65
N ARG A 100 -5.75 5.24 -2.96
CA ARG A 100 -6.75 6.32 -2.99
C ARG A 100 -6.12 7.66 -2.57
N GLU A 101 -5.37 7.67 -1.48
CA GLU A 101 -4.73 8.85 -0.93
C GLU A 101 -3.54 9.34 -1.77
N GLY A 102 -2.78 8.44 -2.38
CA GLY A 102 -1.76 8.75 -3.37
C GLY A 102 -2.30 9.46 -4.60
N LEU A 103 -3.56 9.19 -4.95
CA LEU A 103 -4.31 9.90 -6.00
C LEU A 103 -5.03 11.17 -5.50
N GLY A 104 -4.97 11.46 -4.20
CA GLY A 104 -5.63 12.63 -3.60
C GLY A 104 -7.14 12.52 -3.52
N LEU A 105 -7.69 11.31 -3.69
CA LEU A 105 -9.13 11.06 -3.70
C LEU A 105 -9.66 10.94 -2.28
N SER A 106 -10.75 11.63 -1.95
CA SER A 106 -11.52 11.32 -0.75
C SER A 106 -12.26 9.98 -0.93
N GLN A 107 -12.77 9.37 0.16
CA GLN A 107 -13.65 8.19 0.05
C GLN A 107 -14.86 8.47 -0.86
N LYS A 108 -15.39 9.70 -0.81
CA LYS A 108 -16.45 10.17 -1.72
C LYS A 108 -15.97 10.20 -3.18
N GLY A 109 -14.76 10.70 -3.44
CA GLY A 109 -14.18 10.74 -4.77
C GLY A 109 -13.94 9.35 -5.36
N LEU A 110 -13.42 8.41 -4.56
CA LEU A 110 -13.27 7.02 -5.00
C LEU A 110 -14.62 6.35 -5.25
N GLY A 111 -15.60 6.58 -4.37
CA GLY A 111 -16.96 6.07 -4.54
C GLY A 111 -17.58 6.51 -5.87
N MET A 112 -17.52 7.81 -6.18
CA MET A 112 -17.98 8.33 -7.47
C MET A 112 -17.24 7.70 -8.66
N ARG A 113 -15.91 7.56 -8.59
CA ARG A 113 -15.11 6.95 -9.66
C ARG A 113 -15.47 5.47 -9.91
N LEU A 114 -15.86 4.75 -8.87
CA LEU A 114 -16.24 3.33 -8.95
C LEU A 114 -17.75 3.11 -9.10
N GLY A 115 -18.57 4.17 -9.11
CA GLY A 115 -20.03 4.05 -9.14
C GLY A 115 -20.64 3.44 -7.87
N VAL A 116 -19.99 3.59 -6.72
CA VAL A 116 -20.46 3.08 -5.42
C VAL A 116 -20.65 4.20 -4.40
N HIS A 117 -21.48 3.95 -3.39
CA HIS A 117 -21.70 4.91 -2.32
C HIS A 117 -20.41 5.10 -1.47
N PRO A 118 -20.11 6.32 -0.97
CA PRO A 118 -18.90 6.58 -0.17
C PRO A 118 -18.77 5.69 1.07
N SER A 119 -19.89 5.31 1.71
CA SER A 119 -19.87 4.39 2.85
C SER A 119 -19.41 2.98 2.45
N THR A 120 -19.61 2.55 1.21
CA THR A 120 -19.11 1.26 0.71
C THR A 120 -17.58 1.24 0.71
N VAL A 121 -16.95 2.33 0.24
CA VAL A 121 -15.49 2.51 0.30
C VAL A 121 -15.01 2.49 1.76
N TRP A 122 -15.73 3.17 2.67
CA TRP A 122 -15.41 3.14 4.09
C TRP A 122 -15.43 1.70 4.64
N HIS A 123 -16.45 0.90 4.34
CA HIS A 123 -16.53 -0.50 4.78
C HIS A 123 -15.36 -1.34 4.25
N TRP A 124 -14.98 -1.17 2.98
CA TRP A 124 -13.82 -1.83 2.38
C TRP A 124 -12.51 -1.47 3.08
N GLU A 125 -12.28 -0.18 3.34
CA GLU A 125 -11.07 0.30 4.02
C GLU A 125 -10.99 -0.07 5.50
N HIS A 126 -12.09 -0.52 6.11
CA HIS A 126 -12.13 -1.03 7.48
C HIS A 126 -12.25 -2.55 7.55
N GLY A 127 -12.16 -3.25 6.41
CA GLY A 127 -12.27 -4.70 6.33
C GLY A 127 -13.65 -5.25 6.73
N ARG A 128 -14.68 -4.40 6.77
CA ARG A 128 -16.05 -4.79 7.14
C ARG A 128 -16.73 -5.59 6.03
N THR A 129 -16.40 -5.27 4.78
CA THR A 129 -16.89 -5.98 3.59
C THR A 129 -15.79 -6.05 2.53
N GLN A 130 -15.94 -6.94 1.55
CA GLN A 130 -15.08 -6.98 0.35
C GLN A 130 -15.84 -6.47 -0.89
N PRO A 131 -15.15 -5.92 -1.90
CA PRO A 131 -15.77 -5.59 -3.17
C PRO A 131 -16.32 -6.83 -3.87
N SER A 132 -17.48 -6.68 -4.52
CA SER A 132 -17.97 -7.65 -5.50
C SER A 132 -16.94 -7.84 -6.62
N ILE A 133 -16.93 -9.03 -7.23
CA ILE A 133 -15.95 -9.45 -8.24
C ILE A 133 -15.81 -8.45 -9.39
N GLN A 134 -16.91 -7.82 -9.80
CA GLN A 134 -16.96 -6.85 -10.90
C GLN A 134 -16.12 -5.58 -10.66
N PHE A 135 -15.88 -5.19 -9.40
CA PHE A 135 -15.11 -3.98 -9.08
C PHE A 135 -13.61 -4.23 -9.04
N TRP A 136 -13.19 -5.49 -8.96
CA TRP A 136 -11.78 -5.84 -8.80
C TRP A 136 -10.90 -5.35 -9.96
N PRO A 137 -11.28 -5.43 -11.25
CA PRO A 137 -10.44 -4.89 -12.32
C PRO A 137 -10.10 -3.40 -12.13
N LEU A 138 -11.10 -2.58 -11.79
CA LEU A 138 -10.92 -1.14 -11.54
C LEU A 138 -10.11 -0.88 -10.27
N ILE A 139 -10.31 -1.68 -9.23
CA ILE A 139 -9.55 -1.55 -7.99
C ILE A 139 -8.09 -1.96 -8.22
N LEU A 140 -7.84 -2.99 -9.02
CA LEU A 140 -6.51 -3.46 -9.37
C LEU A 140 -5.75 -2.46 -10.23
N ASP A 141 -6.42 -1.79 -11.16
CA ASP A 141 -5.85 -0.63 -11.88
C ASP A 141 -5.38 0.46 -10.90
N LEU A 142 -6.16 0.71 -9.85
CA LEU A 142 -5.84 1.72 -8.84
C LEU A 142 -4.71 1.30 -7.88
N ILE A 143 -4.68 0.05 -7.40
CA ILE A 143 -3.65 -0.45 -6.47
C ILE A 143 -2.45 -1.13 -7.15
N GLY A 144 -2.44 -1.17 -8.49
CA GLY A 144 -1.46 -1.81 -9.36
C GLY A 144 -1.63 -3.33 -9.51
N SER A 145 -1.72 -4.09 -8.41
CA SER A 145 -1.89 -5.55 -8.50
C SER A 145 -2.44 -6.17 -7.21
N ASP A 146 -3.06 -7.35 -7.28
CA ASP A 146 -3.45 -8.12 -6.08
C ASP A 146 -2.24 -8.83 -5.44
N LEU A 147 -1.03 -8.62 -5.99
CA LEU A 147 0.15 -9.48 -5.82
C LEU A 147 0.93 -9.29 -4.52
N ALA A 148 0.51 -8.37 -3.64
CA ALA A 148 1.22 -8.16 -2.37
C ALA A 148 1.00 -9.31 -1.37
N GLU A 149 -0.05 -10.11 -1.53
CA GLU A 149 -0.24 -11.30 -0.69
C GLU A 149 0.49 -12.51 -1.29
N PRO A 150 1.31 -13.26 -0.52
CA PRO A 150 1.88 -14.52 -0.97
C PRO A 150 0.75 -15.50 -1.34
N ARG A 151 0.67 -15.87 -2.63
CA ARG A 151 -0.33 -16.82 -3.12
C ARG A 151 0.11 -18.25 -2.81
N ALA A 152 -0.28 -18.73 -1.64
CA ALA A 152 0.09 -20.04 -1.13
C ALA A 152 -0.47 -21.18 -1.98
N THR A 153 -1.72 -21.06 -2.43
CA THR A 153 -2.43 -22.17 -3.09
C THR A 153 -2.80 -21.88 -4.55
N THR A 154 -3.09 -22.94 -5.31
CA THR A 154 -3.70 -22.85 -6.64
C THR A 154 -5.03 -22.11 -6.60
N GLY A 155 -5.81 -22.29 -5.53
CA GLY A 155 -7.09 -21.60 -5.30
C GLY A 155 -6.92 -20.09 -5.17
N ASP A 156 -5.91 -19.63 -4.42
CA ASP A 156 -5.62 -18.19 -4.26
C ASP A 156 -5.24 -17.55 -5.60
N ARG A 157 -4.46 -18.27 -6.42
CA ARG A 157 -4.07 -17.82 -7.75
C ARG A 157 -5.25 -17.77 -8.71
N LEU A 158 -6.18 -18.73 -8.61
CA LEU A 158 -7.41 -18.75 -9.38
C LEU A 158 -8.34 -17.59 -9.01
N LEU A 159 -8.52 -17.34 -7.71
CA LEU A 159 -9.30 -16.22 -7.23
C LEU A 159 -8.70 -14.89 -7.71
N ALA A 160 -7.38 -14.75 -7.66
CA ALA A 160 -6.70 -13.55 -8.12
C ALA A 160 -6.84 -13.34 -9.64
N LEU A 161 -6.77 -14.41 -10.44
CA LEU A 161 -7.09 -14.35 -11.88
C LEU A 161 -8.52 -13.86 -12.08
N ARG A 162 -9.47 -14.42 -11.33
CA ARG A 162 -10.88 -14.04 -11.44
C ARG A 162 -11.13 -12.60 -11.06
N ARG A 163 -10.46 -12.09 -10.03
CA ARG A 163 -10.48 -10.67 -9.65
C ARG A 163 -9.90 -9.79 -10.76
N ALA A 164 -8.77 -10.17 -11.34
CA ALA A 164 -8.16 -9.45 -12.45
C ALA A 164 -9.07 -9.38 -13.69
N ARG A 165 -9.83 -10.45 -13.95
CA ARG A 165 -10.77 -10.54 -15.08
C ARG A 165 -12.18 -10.03 -14.75
N GLY A 166 -12.51 -9.80 -13.48
CA GLY A 166 -13.84 -9.42 -13.02
C GLY A 166 -14.90 -10.52 -13.18
N VAL A 167 -14.50 -11.79 -13.34
CA VAL A 167 -15.43 -12.90 -13.66
C VAL A 167 -15.86 -13.69 -12.41
N THR A 168 -17.14 -14.00 -12.34
CA THR A 168 -17.78 -14.83 -11.31
C THR A 168 -17.33 -16.29 -11.39
N GLN A 169 -17.67 -17.08 -10.37
CA GLN A 169 -17.32 -18.50 -10.34
C GLN A 169 -18.06 -19.25 -11.46
N ALA A 170 -19.30 -18.82 -11.74
CA ALA A 170 -20.16 -19.40 -12.77
C ALA A 170 -19.65 -19.08 -14.18
N GLU A 171 -19.22 -17.84 -14.45
CA GLU A 171 -18.67 -17.46 -15.75
C GLU A 171 -17.38 -18.22 -16.06
N LEU A 172 -16.47 -18.33 -15.08
CA LEU A 172 -15.25 -19.13 -15.27
C LEU A 172 -15.58 -20.63 -15.44
N ALA A 173 -16.57 -21.14 -14.72
CA ALA A 173 -17.01 -22.51 -14.87
C ALA A 173 -17.53 -22.78 -16.29
N THR A 174 -18.36 -21.88 -16.82
CA THR A 174 -18.87 -21.95 -18.20
C THR A 174 -17.73 -21.94 -19.22
N GLU A 175 -16.74 -21.06 -19.06
CA GLU A 175 -15.54 -21.01 -19.92
C GLU A 175 -14.75 -22.33 -19.92
N LEU A 176 -14.70 -23.02 -18.78
CA LEU A 176 -13.95 -24.26 -18.61
C LEU A 176 -14.77 -25.54 -18.83
N GLY A 177 -16.06 -25.43 -19.15
CA GLY A 177 -16.97 -26.57 -19.25
C GLY A 177 -17.14 -27.32 -17.92
N LEU A 178 -17.16 -26.58 -16.82
CA LEU A 178 -17.28 -27.08 -15.44
C LEU A 178 -18.55 -26.55 -14.76
N THR A 179 -18.81 -27.03 -13.55
CA THR A 179 -19.83 -26.46 -12.67
C THR A 179 -19.23 -25.36 -11.79
N GLN A 180 -20.05 -24.38 -11.39
CA GLN A 180 -19.65 -23.34 -10.44
C GLN A 180 -19.12 -23.94 -9.13
N GLN A 181 -19.73 -25.04 -8.66
CA GLN A 181 -19.27 -25.77 -7.48
C GLN A 181 -17.83 -26.28 -7.64
N GLY A 182 -17.44 -26.75 -8.82
CA GLY A 182 -16.07 -27.19 -9.09
C GLY A 182 -15.04 -26.06 -8.89
N ILE A 183 -15.34 -24.86 -9.39
CA ILE A 183 -14.49 -23.67 -9.17
C ILE A 183 -14.46 -23.31 -7.69
N SER A 184 -15.59 -23.35 -6.99
CA SER A 184 -15.68 -23.10 -5.55
C SER A 184 -14.83 -24.07 -4.71
N GLU A 185 -14.80 -25.35 -5.07
CA GLU A 185 -13.97 -26.36 -4.42
C GLU A 185 -12.47 -26.11 -4.64
N TRP A 186 -12.09 -25.63 -5.82
CA TRP A 186 -10.70 -25.29 -6.13
C TRP A 186 -10.24 -24.05 -5.36
N GLU A 187 -11.07 -23.00 -5.32
CA GLU A 187 -10.75 -21.76 -4.60
C GLU A 187 -10.64 -21.96 -3.09
N ARG A 188 -11.44 -22.86 -2.53
CA ARG A 188 -11.38 -23.21 -1.10
C ARG A 188 -10.32 -24.24 -0.75
N GLY A 189 -9.59 -24.75 -1.74
CA GLY A 189 -8.59 -25.79 -1.55
C GLY A 189 -9.16 -27.17 -1.16
N LEU A 190 -10.47 -27.37 -1.29
CA LEU A 190 -11.12 -28.66 -1.01
C LEU A 190 -10.77 -29.72 -2.06
N ARG A 191 -10.45 -29.28 -3.28
CA ARG A 191 -10.07 -30.14 -4.40
C ARG A 191 -9.05 -29.44 -5.27
N GLN A 192 -8.02 -30.17 -5.70
CA GLN A 192 -7.08 -29.65 -6.70
C GLN A 192 -7.65 -29.76 -8.12
N PRO A 193 -7.34 -28.82 -9.03
CA PRO A 193 -7.70 -28.96 -10.43
C PRO A 193 -7.11 -30.26 -11.02
N PRO A 194 -7.90 -31.09 -11.72
CA PRO A 194 -7.38 -32.30 -12.34
C PRO A 194 -6.37 -31.97 -13.44
N GLY A 195 -5.42 -32.87 -13.69
CA GLY A 195 -4.25 -32.63 -14.56
C GLY A 195 -4.57 -32.14 -15.98
N ARG A 196 -5.76 -32.44 -16.52
CA ARG A 196 -6.20 -31.89 -17.82
C ARG A 196 -6.22 -30.35 -17.89
N PHE A 197 -6.32 -29.66 -16.75
CA PHE A 197 -6.29 -28.20 -16.66
C PHE A 197 -4.88 -27.63 -16.40
N GLU A 198 -3.85 -28.46 -16.26
CA GLU A 198 -2.50 -28.00 -15.93
C GLU A 198 -1.91 -27.05 -16.98
N LYS A 199 -2.05 -27.39 -18.27
CA LYS A 199 -1.62 -26.51 -19.38
C LYS A 199 -2.36 -25.17 -19.36
N TRP A 200 -3.66 -25.18 -19.08
CA TRP A 200 -4.45 -23.94 -18.97
C TRP A 200 -3.97 -23.09 -17.79
N LEU A 201 -3.76 -23.70 -16.62
CA LEU A 201 -3.24 -23.00 -15.44
C LEU A 201 -1.87 -22.38 -15.72
N GLN A 202 -0.96 -23.11 -16.39
CA GLN A 202 0.35 -22.60 -16.79
C GLN A 202 0.23 -21.39 -17.74
N ASN A 203 -0.64 -21.46 -18.74
CA ASN A 203 -0.87 -20.36 -19.68
C ASN A 203 -1.43 -19.10 -18.99
N GLN A 204 -2.16 -19.25 -17.88
CA GLN A 204 -2.66 -18.15 -17.05
C GLN A 204 -1.63 -17.69 -15.99
N GLY A 205 -0.43 -18.28 -15.95
CA GLY A 205 0.59 -17.98 -14.94
C GLY A 205 0.28 -18.54 -13.54
N ILE A 206 -0.64 -19.51 -13.43
CA ILE A 206 -1.09 -20.18 -12.20
C ILE A 206 -0.33 -21.51 -11.95
N GLY A 207 0.89 -21.65 -12.49
CA GLY A 207 1.71 -22.85 -12.28
C GLY A 207 2.18 -23.03 -10.83
N ARG A 208 2.57 -24.25 -10.45
CA ARG A 208 3.42 -24.46 -9.26
C ARG A 208 4.71 -23.69 -9.51
N ARG A 209 5.03 -22.68 -8.69
CA ARG A 209 6.41 -22.20 -8.64
C ARG A 209 7.24 -23.40 -8.20
N ALA A 210 8.20 -23.78 -9.03
CA ALA A 210 9.26 -24.71 -8.66
C ALA A 210 10.03 -24.18 -7.44
#